data_AF-A0A949EP12-F1
#
_entry.id   AF-A0A949EP12-F1
#
_cell.length_a   1.000
_cell.length_b   1.000
_cell.length_c   1.000
_cell.angle_alpha   90.00
_cell.angle_beta   90.00
_cell.angle_gamma   90.00
#
_symmetry.space_group_name_H-M   'P 1'
#
loop_
_entity.id
_entity.type
_entity.pdbx_description
1 polymer ?
#
loop_
_entity_poly.entity_id
_entity_poly.type
_entity_poly.pdbx_seq_one_letter_code
_entity_poly.pdbx_strand_id
1 'polypeptide(L)'
;MKLFFKLLILTTLIGNYSTSAFADFEDKIVSSLIEHGKFSINKNDIAAAIDDFSRALLLDSDNDIAIKELLKTSSNKDLPFDIKLSILQLEDISKYIARLNEVTNYYSDRIINIKDKLLSEGVSEDVIKKELGAILPIRTIIDEQSELNTEHQSISTKDPLSNLLIELTSVKLSLEDKASLLRTEYELLMSINDKLTIAKNNEALNRSEAKYASKTETLSEIEDAKDNKTSGLDGNEFLNKNFAKTSSTLNEFSQQLEILKSELENKDLAVKRMSSQIVDMSLQLAEDQNNKSKEETTSTPDLHFEITDLNSRLELGQKILQEKNEQINILRRDITKIKEIATLDENKYNESLTIKNKKLVEQSGILRIYKEQYWDTYKENKSNIANIKTLEAQIDFAQKMIFEKERIINNFKQNMVSFENQLFEAKSKLLNMSALYYEKSDKDKLFLNHMAGLQAQLDSLREALNNQILEFDNMYSTFASDKIITPNLLFR
;
A
#
# COMPACT_ATOMS: atom_id res chain seq x y z
N MET A 1 -32.66 -14.34 -20.44
CA MET A 1 -31.78 -13.33 -19.81
C MET A 1 -31.57 -13.50 -18.30
N LYS A 2 -32.52 -14.00 -17.49
CA LYS A 2 -32.27 -14.31 -16.06
C LYS A 2 -31.21 -15.40 -15.83
N LEU A 3 -31.01 -16.29 -16.80
CA LEU A 3 -29.99 -17.36 -16.78
C LEU A 3 -28.59 -16.88 -17.20
N PHE A 4 -28.50 -15.76 -17.93
CA PHE A 4 -27.21 -15.17 -18.35
C PHE A 4 -26.57 -14.38 -17.19
N PHE A 5 -27.39 -13.63 -16.43
CA PHE A 5 -26.90 -12.91 -15.24
C PHE A 5 -26.46 -13.83 -14.09
N LYS A 6 -27.12 -14.98 -13.91
CA LYS A 6 -26.65 -16.01 -12.98
C LYS A 6 -25.33 -16.67 -13.41
N LEU A 7 -24.96 -16.56 -14.70
CA LEU A 7 -23.70 -17.11 -15.21
C LEU A 7 -22.52 -16.14 -14.99
N LEU A 8 -22.76 -14.82 -15.09
CA LEU A 8 -21.75 -13.78 -14.89
C LEU A 8 -21.21 -13.71 -13.45
N ILE A 9 -22.05 -14.03 -12.46
CA ILE A 9 -21.64 -14.13 -11.04
C ILE A 9 -21.00 -15.49 -10.73
N LEU A 10 -21.24 -16.52 -11.57
CA LEU A 10 -20.65 -17.84 -11.38
C LEU A 10 -19.21 -17.93 -11.94
N THR A 11 -18.87 -17.12 -12.95
CA THR A 11 -17.52 -17.08 -13.55
C THR A 11 -16.48 -16.36 -12.69
N THR A 12 -16.90 -15.50 -11.75
CA THR A 12 -16.00 -14.90 -10.74
C THR A 12 -15.70 -15.85 -9.57
N LEU A 13 -16.40 -16.98 -9.47
CA LEU A 13 -16.30 -17.93 -8.35
C LEU A 13 -15.84 -19.35 -8.71
N ILE A 14 -15.79 -19.73 -9.99
CA ILE A 14 -15.34 -21.08 -10.41
C ILE A 14 -14.23 -20.95 -11.45
N GLY A 15 -13.04 -21.41 -11.06
CA GLY A 15 -11.85 -21.38 -11.88
C GLY A 15 -12.01 -22.06 -13.25
N ASN A 16 -11.50 -21.35 -14.25
CA ASN A 16 -10.74 -21.82 -15.40
C ASN A 16 -11.08 -23.24 -15.87
N TYR A 17 -12.01 -23.44 -16.80
CA TYR A 17 -11.92 -24.45 -17.89
C TYR A 17 -13.14 -24.32 -18.84
N SER A 18 -13.44 -23.13 -19.38
CA SER A 18 -14.33 -22.92 -20.56
C SER A 18 -14.49 -21.45 -21.02
N THR A 19 -13.73 -20.50 -20.47
CA THR A 19 -13.97 -19.06 -20.60
C THR A 19 -13.47 -18.41 -21.90
N SER A 20 -12.57 -19.02 -22.67
CA SER A 20 -11.94 -18.32 -23.80
C SER A 20 -12.89 -18.04 -24.96
N ALA A 21 -13.77 -18.98 -25.31
CA ALA A 21 -14.69 -18.81 -26.44
C ALA A 21 -15.84 -17.83 -26.15
N PHE A 22 -16.19 -17.65 -24.87
CA PHE A 22 -17.24 -16.74 -24.45
C PHE A 22 -16.71 -15.31 -24.28
N ALA A 23 -15.49 -15.16 -23.73
CA ALA A 23 -14.79 -13.87 -23.69
C ALA A 23 -14.58 -13.29 -25.10
N ASP A 24 -14.13 -14.12 -26.05
CA ASP A 24 -13.97 -13.72 -27.46
C ASP A 24 -15.28 -13.28 -28.13
N PHE A 25 -16.43 -13.71 -27.62
CA PHE A 25 -17.75 -13.34 -28.13
C PHE A 25 -18.25 -12.03 -27.53
N GLU A 26 -18.09 -11.84 -26.21
CA GLU A 26 -18.42 -10.59 -25.52
C GLU A 26 -17.58 -9.42 -26.05
N ASP A 27 -16.27 -9.61 -26.23
CA ASP A 27 -15.37 -8.60 -26.78
C ASP A 27 -15.78 -8.14 -28.19
N LYS A 28 -16.28 -9.08 -29.02
CA LYS A 28 -16.80 -8.77 -30.36
C LYS A 28 -18.09 -7.96 -30.30
N ILE A 29 -18.98 -8.27 -29.36
CA ILE A 29 -20.22 -7.51 -29.16
C ILE A 29 -19.89 -6.09 -28.69
N VAL A 30 -19.04 -5.96 -27.68
CA VAL A 30 -18.58 -4.67 -27.15
C VAL A 30 -17.95 -3.82 -28.26
N SER A 31 -17.03 -4.40 -29.03
CA SER A 31 -16.39 -3.72 -30.16
C SER A 31 -17.41 -3.28 -31.22
N SER A 32 -18.39 -4.14 -31.55
CA SER A 32 -19.44 -3.80 -32.51
C SER A 32 -20.35 -2.68 -32.02
N LEU A 33 -20.69 -2.65 -30.73
CA LEU A 33 -21.49 -1.57 -30.13
C LEU A 33 -20.72 -0.25 -30.15
N ILE A 34 -19.43 -0.27 -29.82
CA ILE A 34 -18.58 0.92 -29.87
C ILE A 34 -18.49 1.49 -31.28
N GLU A 35 -18.27 0.64 -32.29
CA GLU A 35 -18.19 1.10 -33.69
C GLU A 35 -19.54 1.63 -34.20
N HIS A 36 -20.65 0.97 -33.84
CA HIS A 36 -21.98 1.45 -34.16
C HIS A 36 -22.28 2.80 -33.48
N GLY A 37 -21.92 2.96 -32.20
CA GLY A 37 -22.08 4.22 -31.47
C GLY A 37 -21.29 5.37 -32.09
N LYS A 38 -20.02 5.13 -32.51
CA LYS A 38 -19.21 6.12 -33.24
C LYS A 38 -19.87 6.52 -34.57
N PHE A 39 -20.43 5.55 -35.29
CA PHE A 39 -21.15 5.80 -36.53
C PHE A 39 -22.42 6.64 -36.29
N SER A 40 -23.15 6.38 -35.20
CA SER A 40 -24.31 7.17 -34.76
C SER A 40 -23.94 8.62 -34.42
N ILE A 41 -22.80 8.85 -33.73
CA ILE A 41 -22.24 10.21 -33.54
C ILE A 41 -22.05 10.92 -34.88
N ASN A 42 -21.41 10.26 -35.85
CA ASN A 42 -21.13 10.85 -37.17
C ASN A 42 -22.41 11.19 -37.95
N LYS A 43 -23.51 10.49 -37.69
CA LYS A 43 -24.84 10.77 -38.24
C LYS A 43 -25.64 11.80 -37.44
N ASN A 44 -25.06 12.35 -36.37
CA ASN A 44 -25.71 13.25 -35.41
C ASN A 44 -26.90 12.60 -34.68
N ASP A 45 -26.92 11.27 -34.58
CA ASP A 45 -27.89 10.51 -33.76
C ASP A 45 -27.26 10.21 -32.39
N ILE A 46 -27.29 11.23 -31.53
CA ILE A 46 -26.65 11.17 -30.21
C ILE A 46 -27.36 10.21 -29.26
N ALA A 47 -28.68 10.07 -29.38
CA ALA A 47 -29.46 9.16 -28.54
C ALA A 47 -29.08 7.70 -28.81
N ALA A 48 -28.98 7.31 -30.08
CA ALA A 48 -28.51 5.98 -30.46
C ALA A 48 -27.06 5.74 -30.00
N ALA A 49 -26.18 6.75 -30.14
CA ALA A 49 -24.81 6.64 -29.65
C ALA A 49 -24.72 6.40 -28.13
N ILE A 50 -25.50 7.13 -27.34
CA ILE A 50 -25.57 6.95 -25.87
C ILE A 50 -26.08 5.54 -25.52
N ASP A 51 -27.11 5.06 -26.21
CA ASP A 51 -27.65 3.69 -26.01
C ASP A 51 -26.57 2.63 -26.28
N ASP A 52 -25.86 2.74 -27.41
CA ASP A 52 -24.82 1.80 -27.80
C ASP A 52 -23.63 1.78 -26.82
N PHE A 53 -23.11 2.95 -26.44
CA PHE A 53 -21.99 3.01 -25.48
C PHE A 53 -22.42 2.56 -24.08
N SER A 54 -23.64 2.88 -23.66
CA SER A 54 -24.15 2.42 -22.35
C SER A 54 -24.30 0.90 -22.32
N ARG A 55 -24.75 0.28 -23.43
CA ARG A 55 -24.80 -1.19 -23.55
C ARG A 55 -23.41 -1.81 -23.60
N ALA A 56 -22.47 -1.18 -24.28
CA ALA A 56 -21.07 -1.64 -24.29
C ALA A 56 -20.51 -1.66 -22.86
N LEU A 57 -20.78 -0.61 -22.08
CA LEU A 57 -20.34 -0.49 -20.69
C LEU A 57 -21.11 -1.40 -19.72
N LEU A 58 -22.33 -1.81 -20.04
CA LEU A 58 -23.04 -2.85 -19.27
C LEU A 58 -22.43 -4.24 -19.46
N LEU A 59 -21.72 -4.47 -20.57
CA LEU A 59 -21.01 -5.72 -20.84
C LEU A 59 -19.57 -5.67 -20.33
N ASP A 60 -18.91 -4.51 -20.47
CA ASP A 60 -17.55 -4.26 -20.03
C ASP A 60 -17.48 -2.86 -19.37
N SER A 61 -17.67 -2.83 -18.05
CA SER A 61 -17.77 -1.59 -17.26
C SER A 61 -16.52 -0.73 -17.28
N ASP A 62 -15.38 -1.34 -17.57
CA ASP A 62 -14.06 -0.71 -17.50
C ASP A 62 -13.51 -0.38 -18.89
N ASN A 63 -14.36 -0.47 -19.93
CA ASN A 63 -13.96 -0.20 -21.30
C ASN A 63 -13.64 1.29 -21.52
N ASP A 64 -12.36 1.63 -21.44
CA ASP A 64 -11.82 2.98 -21.65
C ASP A 64 -12.34 3.67 -22.92
N ILE A 65 -12.53 2.92 -24.00
CA ILE A 65 -12.97 3.48 -25.29
C ILE A 65 -14.44 3.87 -25.18
N ALA A 66 -15.30 2.97 -24.69
CA ALA A 66 -16.72 3.26 -24.52
C ALA A 66 -16.96 4.41 -23.53
N ILE A 67 -16.21 4.49 -22.41
CA ILE A 67 -16.28 5.62 -21.46
C ILE A 67 -15.93 6.94 -22.18
N LYS A 68 -14.80 6.98 -22.90
CA LYS A 68 -14.35 8.19 -23.60
C LYS A 68 -15.34 8.64 -24.67
N GLU A 69 -15.85 7.72 -25.48
CA GLU A 69 -16.82 8.07 -26.51
C GLU A 69 -18.17 8.51 -25.92
N LEU A 70 -18.64 7.86 -24.85
CA LEU A 70 -19.84 8.30 -24.12
C LEU A 70 -19.66 9.71 -23.56
N LEU A 71 -18.50 10.03 -22.97
CA LEU A 71 -18.23 11.37 -22.45
C LEU A 71 -18.21 12.44 -23.53
N LYS A 72 -17.74 12.13 -24.75
CA LYS A 72 -17.82 13.08 -25.88
C LYS A 72 -19.27 13.45 -26.22
N THR A 73 -20.22 12.53 -26.07
CA THR A 73 -21.65 12.82 -26.34
C THR A 73 -22.22 13.88 -25.40
N SER A 74 -21.68 14.03 -24.18
CA SER A 74 -22.13 15.03 -23.20
C SER A 74 -21.94 16.48 -23.68
N SER A 75 -21.01 16.71 -24.61
CA SER A 75 -20.72 18.02 -25.19
C SER A 75 -21.78 18.48 -26.20
N ASN A 76 -22.73 17.62 -26.59
CA ASN A 76 -23.79 18.01 -27.52
C ASN A 76 -24.77 19.01 -26.86
N LYS A 77 -25.03 20.14 -27.54
CA LYS A 77 -25.88 21.21 -27.01
C LYS A 77 -27.33 20.78 -26.81
N ASP A 78 -27.84 19.92 -27.68
CA ASP A 78 -29.25 19.53 -27.74
C ASP A 78 -29.60 18.39 -26.76
N LEU A 79 -28.60 17.83 -26.08
CA LEU A 79 -28.81 16.77 -25.10
C LEU A 79 -29.45 17.34 -23.81
N PRO A 80 -30.53 16.73 -23.29
CA PRO A 80 -31.16 17.12 -22.03
C PRO A 80 -30.16 17.19 -20.86
N PHE A 81 -30.37 18.15 -19.96
CA PHE A 81 -29.49 18.38 -18.82
C PHE A 81 -29.32 17.13 -17.94
N ASP A 82 -30.41 16.41 -17.65
CA ASP A 82 -30.37 15.22 -16.80
C ASP A 82 -29.49 14.12 -17.40
N ILE A 83 -29.52 13.93 -18.72
CA ILE A 83 -28.68 12.94 -19.41
C ILE A 83 -27.21 13.38 -19.38
N LYS A 84 -26.91 14.67 -19.55
CA LYS A 84 -25.54 15.20 -19.40
C LYS A 84 -25.01 14.94 -18.00
N LEU A 85 -25.82 15.19 -16.98
CA LEU A 85 -25.46 14.95 -15.60
C LEU A 85 -25.20 13.46 -15.33
N SER A 86 -26.06 12.57 -15.84
CA SER A 86 -25.88 11.12 -15.75
C SER A 86 -24.57 10.64 -16.39
N ILE A 87 -24.20 11.17 -17.56
CA ILE A 87 -22.93 10.82 -18.22
C ILE A 87 -21.72 11.30 -17.38
N LEU A 88 -21.79 12.49 -16.79
CA LEU A 88 -20.71 12.99 -15.92
C LEU A 88 -20.60 12.20 -14.61
N GLN A 89 -21.74 11.85 -14.00
CA GLN A 89 -21.78 10.99 -12.82
C GLN A 89 -21.14 9.62 -13.07
N LEU A 90 -21.33 9.06 -14.27
CA LEU A 90 -20.70 7.81 -14.66
C LEU A 90 -19.17 7.91 -14.66
N GLU A 91 -18.60 9.00 -15.17
CA GLU A 91 -17.15 9.22 -15.14
C GLU A 91 -16.61 9.25 -13.71
N ASP A 92 -17.30 9.96 -12.82
CA ASP A 92 -16.92 10.05 -11.42
C ASP A 92 -17.00 8.69 -10.71
N ILE A 93 -18.09 7.95 -10.92
CA ILE A 93 -18.29 6.61 -10.34
C ILE A 93 -17.23 5.64 -10.87
N SER A 94 -16.97 5.62 -12.18
CA SER A 94 -15.97 4.74 -12.79
C SER A 94 -14.56 5.01 -12.24
N LYS A 95 -14.13 6.28 -12.18
CA LYS A 95 -12.85 6.66 -11.57
C LYS A 95 -12.76 6.25 -10.10
N TYR A 96 -13.87 6.36 -9.38
CA TYR A 96 -13.92 5.97 -7.97
C TYR A 96 -13.85 4.46 -7.77
N ILE A 97 -14.55 3.67 -8.60
CA ILE A 97 -14.43 2.21 -8.66
C ILE A 97 -12.98 1.78 -8.93
N ALA A 98 -12.32 2.40 -9.92
CA ALA A 98 -10.91 2.11 -10.21
C ALA A 98 -10.01 2.34 -8.98
N ARG A 99 -10.21 3.43 -8.24
CA ARG A 99 -9.48 3.70 -6.99
C ARG A 99 -9.80 2.68 -5.90
N LEU A 100 -11.06 2.27 -5.75
CA LEU A 100 -11.44 1.25 -4.78
C LEU A 100 -10.82 -0.10 -5.09
N ASN A 101 -10.72 -0.46 -6.38
CA ASN A 101 -10.00 -1.65 -6.82
C ASN A 101 -8.51 -1.59 -6.45
N GLU A 102 -7.85 -0.45 -6.67
CA GLU A 102 -6.46 -0.24 -6.22
C GLU A 102 -6.31 -0.41 -4.70
N VAL A 103 -7.22 0.19 -3.91
CA VAL A 103 -7.23 0.07 -2.45
C VAL A 103 -7.46 -1.36 -2.00
N THR A 104 -8.41 -2.05 -2.63
CA THR A 104 -8.73 -3.47 -2.37
C THR A 104 -7.51 -4.36 -2.64
N ASN A 105 -6.84 -4.16 -3.77
CA ASN A 105 -5.63 -4.90 -4.13
C ASN A 105 -4.50 -4.59 -3.13
N TYR A 106 -4.30 -3.31 -2.80
CA TYR A 106 -3.29 -2.89 -1.82
C TYR A 106 -3.44 -3.60 -0.47
N TYR A 107 -4.65 -3.61 0.10
CA TYR A 107 -4.87 -4.30 1.38
C TYR A 107 -4.79 -5.81 1.25
N SER A 108 -5.29 -6.40 0.15
CA SER A 108 -5.18 -7.84 -0.09
C SER A 108 -3.72 -8.31 -0.10
N ASP A 109 -2.86 -7.62 -0.85
CA ASP A 109 -1.43 -7.93 -0.91
C ASP A 109 -0.75 -7.76 0.46
N ARG A 110 -1.10 -6.71 1.20
CA ARG A 110 -0.55 -6.46 2.53
C ARG A 110 -0.98 -7.52 3.55
N ILE A 111 -2.22 -7.99 3.49
CA ILE A 111 -2.74 -9.07 4.32
C ILE A 111 -1.98 -10.36 4.04
N ILE A 112 -1.74 -10.70 2.77
CA ILE A 112 -0.96 -11.90 2.41
C ILE A 112 0.46 -11.79 3.00
N ASN A 113 1.13 -10.67 2.75
CA ASN A 113 2.49 -10.45 3.24
C ASN A 113 2.61 -10.50 4.77
N ILE A 114 1.68 -9.90 5.51
CA ILE A 114 1.72 -9.92 6.98
C ILE A 114 1.38 -11.32 7.54
N LYS A 115 0.45 -12.05 6.90
CA LYS A 115 0.15 -13.45 7.26
C LYS A 115 1.38 -14.33 7.08
N ASP A 116 2.03 -14.25 5.91
CA ASP A 116 3.24 -15.02 5.62
C ASP A 116 4.36 -14.69 6.61
N LYS A 117 4.53 -13.40 6.93
CA LYS A 117 5.48 -12.96 7.96
C LYS A 117 5.16 -13.56 9.33
N LEU A 118 3.91 -13.46 9.80
CA LEU A 118 3.49 -14.02 11.10
C LEU A 118 3.72 -15.54 11.18
N LEU A 119 3.40 -16.26 10.11
CA LEU A 119 3.63 -17.70 10.02
C LEU A 119 5.14 -18.03 10.05
N SER A 120 5.95 -17.30 9.29
CA SER A 120 7.42 -17.45 9.29
C SER A 120 8.06 -17.14 10.66
N GLU A 121 7.41 -16.26 11.43
CA GLU A 121 7.82 -15.87 12.77
C GLU A 121 7.33 -16.81 13.87
N GLY A 122 6.63 -17.90 13.51
CA GLY A 122 6.22 -18.99 14.40
C GLY A 122 4.82 -18.82 15.02
N VAL A 123 4.02 -17.85 14.55
CA VAL A 123 2.62 -17.72 15.00
C VAL A 123 1.79 -18.83 14.39
N SER A 124 1.07 -19.58 15.24
CA SER A 124 0.15 -20.63 14.76
C SER A 124 -0.99 -20.03 13.93
N GLU A 125 -1.32 -20.71 12.84
CA GLU A 125 -2.45 -20.36 11.97
C GLU A 125 -3.78 -20.27 12.75
N ASP A 126 -3.93 -21.05 13.83
CA ASP A 126 -5.13 -21.02 14.68
C ASP A 126 -5.28 -19.71 15.46
N VAL A 127 -4.16 -19.10 15.87
CA VAL A 127 -4.17 -17.80 16.57
C VAL A 127 -4.57 -16.69 15.60
N ILE A 128 -4.04 -16.75 14.37
CA ILE A 128 -4.41 -15.83 13.29
C ILE A 128 -5.90 -15.99 12.98
N LYS A 129 -6.39 -17.22 12.78
CA LYS A 129 -7.81 -17.50 12.51
C LYS A 129 -8.74 -17.06 13.63
N LYS A 130 -8.33 -17.21 14.90
CA LYS A 130 -9.14 -16.80 16.05
C LYS A 130 -9.32 -15.29 16.12
N GLU A 131 -8.25 -14.53 15.93
CA GLU A 131 -8.30 -13.05 15.92
C GLU A 131 -9.04 -12.52 14.69
N LEU A 132 -8.85 -13.15 13.52
CA LEU A 132 -9.66 -12.85 12.33
C LEU A 132 -11.11 -13.29 12.49
N GLY A 133 -11.40 -14.29 13.33
CA GLY A 133 -12.76 -14.71 13.65
C GLY A 133 -13.61 -13.61 14.27
N ALA A 134 -13.01 -12.54 14.82
CA ALA A 134 -13.73 -11.37 15.31
C ALA A 134 -14.43 -10.57 14.21
N ILE A 135 -14.01 -10.70 12.94
CA ILE A 135 -14.63 -10.00 11.80
C ILE A 135 -15.67 -10.85 11.06
N LEU A 136 -15.85 -12.13 11.43
CA LEU A 136 -16.86 -13.02 10.84
C LEU A 136 -18.28 -12.41 10.85
N PRO A 137 -18.75 -11.78 11.94
CA PRO A 137 -20.07 -11.14 11.97
C PRO A 137 -20.21 -10.00 10.96
N ILE A 138 -19.15 -9.21 10.78
CA ILE A 138 -19.10 -8.10 9.81
C ILE A 138 -19.11 -8.65 8.39
N ARG A 139 -18.36 -9.74 8.16
CA ARG A 139 -18.30 -10.43 6.87
C ARG A 139 -19.65 -11.02 6.47
N THR A 140 -20.36 -11.68 7.39
CA THR A 140 -21.72 -12.17 7.12
C THR A 140 -22.73 -11.05 6.85
N ILE A 141 -22.64 -9.90 7.54
CA ILE A 141 -23.52 -8.76 7.25
C ILE A 141 -23.26 -8.19 5.86
N ILE A 142 -21.99 -8.06 5.47
CA ILE A 142 -21.61 -7.59 4.12
C ILE A 142 -22.05 -8.59 3.07
N ASP A 143 -21.84 -9.88 3.27
CA ASP A 143 -22.24 -10.93 2.33
C ASP A 143 -23.78 -10.98 2.19
N GLU A 144 -24.54 -10.85 3.29
CA GLU A 144 -26.01 -10.79 3.28
C GLU A 144 -26.55 -9.50 2.62
N GLN A 145 -25.90 -8.35 2.83
CA GLN A 145 -26.26 -7.08 2.16
C GLN A 145 -25.91 -7.08 0.67
N SER A 146 -24.83 -7.76 0.29
CA SER A 146 -24.44 -7.99 -1.10
C SER A 146 -25.49 -8.82 -1.84
N GLU A 147 -26.02 -9.86 -1.18
CA GLU A 147 -27.11 -10.69 -1.73
C GLU A 147 -28.46 -9.94 -1.79
N LEU A 148 -28.81 -9.17 -0.76
CA LEU A 148 -30.06 -8.38 -0.72
C LEU A 148 -30.10 -7.25 -1.76
N ASN A 149 -28.96 -6.64 -2.10
CA ASN A 149 -28.87 -5.62 -3.14
C ASN A 149 -29.08 -6.20 -4.55
N THR A 150 -28.87 -7.50 -4.77
CA THR A 150 -29.16 -8.14 -6.07
C THR A 150 -30.64 -8.50 -6.27
N GLU A 151 -31.45 -8.58 -5.21
CA GLU A 151 -32.86 -8.98 -5.32
C GLU A 151 -33.86 -7.82 -5.48
N HIS A 152 -33.45 -6.57 -5.31
CA HIS A 152 -34.36 -5.41 -5.41
C HIS A 152 -33.86 -4.32 -6.35
N GLN A 153 -33.96 -4.58 -7.65
CA GLN A 153 -34.41 -3.58 -8.62
C GLN A 153 -34.84 -4.29 -9.90
N SER A 154 -36.14 -4.27 -10.20
CA SER A 154 -36.63 -4.64 -11.52
C SER A 154 -36.06 -3.66 -12.54
N ILE A 155 -34.96 -4.04 -13.19
CA ILE A 155 -34.30 -3.29 -14.26
C ILE A 155 -35.38 -2.94 -15.30
N SER A 156 -35.70 -1.65 -15.39
CA SER A 156 -36.60 -1.14 -16.43
C SER A 156 -35.87 -1.23 -17.76
N THR A 157 -36.45 -1.96 -18.72
CA THR A 157 -35.83 -2.26 -20.02
C THR A 157 -35.75 -1.05 -20.98
N LYS A 158 -35.96 0.18 -20.51
CA LYS A 158 -36.14 1.34 -21.40
C LYS A 158 -34.93 2.29 -21.50
N ASP A 159 -33.97 2.24 -20.58
CA ASP A 159 -32.83 3.17 -20.60
C ASP A 159 -31.53 2.50 -20.12
N PRO A 160 -30.63 2.12 -21.05
CA PRO A 160 -29.35 1.50 -20.70
C PRO A 160 -28.42 2.38 -19.86
N LEU A 161 -28.48 3.71 -19.98
CA LEU A 161 -27.64 4.61 -19.20
C LEU A 161 -28.04 4.60 -17.72
N SER A 162 -29.35 4.61 -17.44
CA SER A 162 -29.88 4.51 -16.08
C SER A 162 -29.52 3.16 -15.45
N ASN A 163 -29.65 2.07 -16.20
CA ASN A 163 -29.28 0.73 -15.73
C ASN A 163 -27.78 0.63 -15.43
N LEU A 164 -26.94 1.26 -16.25
CA LEU A 164 -25.50 1.31 -16.05
C LEU A 164 -25.13 2.08 -14.77
N LEU A 165 -25.78 3.22 -14.51
CA LEU A 165 -25.55 3.97 -13.28
C LEU A 165 -25.94 3.18 -12.02
N ILE A 166 -27.06 2.46 -12.08
CA ILE A 166 -27.50 1.57 -10.99
C ILE A 166 -26.44 0.49 -10.75
N GLU A 167 -25.99 -0.18 -11.82
CA GLU A 167 -25.00 -1.26 -11.73
C GLU A 167 -23.67 -0.76 -11.17
N LEU A 168 -23.13 0.33 -11.72
CA LEU A 168 -21.88 0.92 -11.24
C LEU A 168 -22.00 1.40 -9.78
N THR A 169 -23.16 1.91 -9.37
CA THR A 169 -23.39 2.30 -7.97
C THR A 169 -23.38 1.07 -7.05
N SER A 170 -23.97 -0.04 -7.47
CA SER A 170 -23.93 -1.31 -6.75
C SER A 170 -22.50 -1.84 -6.61
N VAL A 171 -21.75 -1.86 -7.72
CA VAL A 171 -20.32 -2.27 -7.75
C VAL A 171 -19.49 -1.39 -6.81
N LYS A 172 -19.69 -0.07 -6.86
CA LYS A 172 -19.04 0.87 -5.95
C LYS A 172 -19.29 0.49 -4.49
N LEU A 173 -20.54 0.31 -4.08
CA LEU A 173 -20.90 0.01 -2.70
C LEU A 173 -20.25 -1.31 -2.23
N SER A 174 -20.33 -2.36 -3.06
CA SER A 174 -19.69 -3.64 -2.77
C SER A 174 -18.16 -3.51 -2.59
N LEU A 175 -17.50 -2.69 -3.42
CA LEU A 175 -16.07 -2.42 -3.29
C LEU A 175 -15.72 -1.57 -2.06
N GLU A 176 -16.57 -0.61 -1.66
CA GLU A 176 -16.40 0.16 -0.42
C GLU A 176 -16.44 -0.78 0.81
N ASP A 177 -17.43 -1.67 0.85
CA ASP A 177 -17.58 -2.65 1.93
C ASP A 177 -16.39 -3.62 1.97
N LYS A 178 -15.98 -4.14 0.80
CA LYS A 178 -14.81 -5.01 0.68
C LYS A 178 -13.52 -4.31 1.13
N ALA A 179 -13.29 -3.08 0.71
CA ALA A 179 -12.10 -2.31 1.11
C ALA A 179 -12.08 -2.03 2.62
N SER A 180 -13.24 -1.72 3.21
CA SER A 180 -13.40 -1.52 4.65
C SER A 180 -13.09 -2.79 5.45
N LEU A 181 -13.60 -3.93 4.98
CA LEU A 181 -13.33 -5.24 5.58
C LEU A 181 -11.84 -5.58 5.54
N LEU A 182 -11.20 -5.47 4.37
CA LEU A 182 -9.77 -5.75 4.21
C LEU A 182 -8.90 -4.82 5.05
N ARG A 183 -9.27 -3.54 5.15
CA ARG A 183 -8.57 -2.61 6.04
C ARG A 183 -8.64 -3.07 7.49
N THR A 184 -9.82 -3.47 7.96
CA THR A 184 -10.03 -3.97 9.33
C THR A 184 -9.24 -5.25 9.58
N GLU A 185 -9.25 -6.18 8.62
CA GLU A 185 -8.44 -7.40 8.66
C GLU A 185 -6.95 -7.11 8.78
N TYR A 186 -6.45 -6.16 7.98
CA TYR A 186 -5.05 -5.74 8.03
C TYR A 186 -4.68 -5.11 9.38
N GLU A 187 -5.52 -4.24 9.94
CA GLU A 187 -5.30 -3.60 11.25
C GLU A 187 -5.22 -4.63 12.39
N LEU A 188 -6.07 -5.67 12.36
CA LEU A 188 -6.01 -6.77 13.34
C LEU A 188 -4.72 -7.56 13.24
N LEU A 189 -4.29 -7.91 12.02
CA LEU A 189 -3.03 -8.65 11.80
C LEU A 189 -1.81 -7.84 12.25
N MET A 190 -1.82 -6.52 12.03
CA MET A 190 -0.78 -5.62 12.54
C MET A 190 -0.74 -5.62 14.08
N SER A 191 -1.89 -5.60 14.75
CA SER A 191 -1.96 -5.71 16.22
C SER A 191 -1.33 -7.01 16.75
N ILE A 192 -1.51 -8.14 16.04
CA ILE A 192 -0.84 -9.41 16.37
C ILE A 192 0.67 -9.28 16.20
N ASN A 193 1.12 -8.71 15.08
CA ASN A 193 2.55 -8.49 14.81
C ASN A 193 3.20 -7.60 15.89
N ASP A 194 2.51 -6.57 16.35
CA ASP A 194 3.02 -5.66 17.39
C ASP A 194 3.12 -6.36 18.74
N LYS A 195 2.08 -7.12 19.14
CA LYS A 195 2.12 -7.95 20.36
C LYS A 195 3.27 -8.96 20.33
N LEU A 196 3.51 -9.60 19.18
CA LEU A 196 4.61 -10.55 19.00
C LEU A 196 5.99 -9.86 19.10
N THR A 197 6.13 -8.69 18.50
CA THR A 197 7.37 -7.89 18.56
C THR A 197 7.69 -7.50 20.00
N ILE A 198 6.69 -7.07 20.77
CA ILE A 198 6.84 -6.75 22.19
C ILE A 198 7.25 -8.00 22.99
N ALA A 199 6.59 -9.15 22.76
CA ALA A 199 6.94 -10.40 23.44
C ALA A 199 8.39 -10.84 23.17
N LYS A 200 8.83 -10.78 21.91
CA LYS A 200 10.22 -11.10 21.52
C LYS A 200 11.24 -10.17 22.16
N ASN A 201 10.95 -8.87 22.22
CA ASN A 201 11.83 -7.89 22.87
C ASN A 201 11.93 -8.13 24.38
N ASN A 202 10.81 -8.48 25.04
CA ASN A 202 10.81 -8.80 26.47
C ASN A 202 11.55 -10.11 26.76
N GLU A 203 11.42 -11.14 25.92
CA GLU A 203 12.23 -12.36 26.05
C GLU A 203 13.72 -12.10 25.88
N ALA A 204 14.11 -11.27 24.90
CA ALA A 204 15.50 -10.89 24.70
C ALA A 204 16.07 -10.13 25.90
N LEU A 205 15.26 -9.23 26.49
CA LEU A 205 15.63 -8.50 27.72
C LEU A 205 15.81 -9.46 28.90
N ASN A 206 14.85 -10.35 29.13
CA ASN A 206 14.91 -11.35 30.22
C ASN A 206 16.10 -12.33 30.06
N ARG A 207 16.43 -12.74 28.83
CA ARG A 207 17.62 -13.56 28.56
C ARG A 207 18.91 -12.79 28.81
N SER A 208 18.93 -11.48 28.56
CA SER A 208 20.07 -10.64 28.88
C SER A 208 20.24 -10.50 30.40
N GLU A 209 19.16 -10.30 31.14
CA GLU A 209 19.16 -10.20 32.61
C GLU A 209 19.57 -11.53 33.27
N ALA A 210 19.07 -12.67 32.79
CA ALA A 210 19.50 -13.99 33.27
C ALA A 210 21.00 -14.27 33.01
N LYS A 211 21.56 -13.73 31.92
CA LYS A 211 22.99 -13.81 31.60
C LYS A 211 23.85 -12.91 32.50
N TYR A 212 23.28 -11.84 33.04
CA TYR A 212 23.95 -11.00 34.05
C TYR A 212 23.79 -11.57 35.46
N ALA A 213 22.64 -12.15 35.80
CA ALA A 213 22.40 -12.81 37.09
C ALA A 213 23.28 -14.06 37.29
N SER A 214 23.44 -14.88 36.24
CA SER A 214 24.36 -16.04 36.28
C SER A 214 25.84 -15.66 36.37
N LYS A 215 26.21 -14.41 36.04
CA LYS A 215 27.58 -13.89 36.19
C LYS A 215 27.86 -13.31 37.58
N THR A 216 26.82 -13.01 38.37
CA THR A 216 26.96 -12.57 39.77
C THR A 216 26.96 -13.71 40.78
N GLU A 217 26.44 -14.90 40.45
CA GLU A 217 26.51 -16.10 41.31
C GLU A 217 27.74 -16.99 41.07
N THR A 218 28.54 -16.73 40.03
CA THR A 218 29.78 -17.49 39.72
C THR A 218 31.07 -16.77 40.14
N LEU A 219 30.99 -15.81 41.06
CA LEU A 219 32.16 -15.08 41.60
C LEU A 219 32.60 -15.52 43.00
N SER A 220 31.97 -16.56 43.59
CA SER A 220 32.37 -17.11 44.90
C SER A 220 33.02 -18.49 44.86
N GLU A 221 33.07 -19.19 43.74
CA GLU A 221 33.73 -20.49 43.66
C GLU A 221 34.48 -20.66 42.33
N ILE A 222 35.71 -21.19 42.42
CA ILE A 222 36.68 -21.53 41.38
C ILE A 222 37.92 -20.60 41.34
N GLU A 223 38.65 -20.57 42.45
CA GLU A 223 40.08 -20.95 42.38
C GLU A 223 40.16 -22.46 42.10
N ASP A 224 41.15 -22.88 41.32
CA ASP A 224 41.50 -24.27 40.96
C ASP A 224 40.64 -24.97 39.87
N ALA A 225 41.06 -24.84 38.62
CA ALA A 225 41.45 -25.99 37.77
C ALA A 225 41.89 -25.54 36.37
N LYS A 226 43.13 -25.88 36.02
CA LYS A 226 43.67 -25.85 34.66
C LYS A 226 43.16 -27.04 33.84
N ASP A 227 43.15 -26.79 32.53
CA ASP A 227 43.21 -27.73 31.40
C ASP A 227 41.93 -28.43 30.89
N ASN A 228 41.76 -28.23 29.58
CA ASN A 228 41.15 -29.07 28.54
C ASN A 228 39.66 -28.95 28.19
N LYS A 229 39.50 -28.51 26.93
CA LYS A 229 38.67 -29.06 25.84
C LYS A 229 37.19 -28.64 25.69
N THR A 230 37.02 -27.88 24.60
CA THR A 230 36.02 -28.03 23.52
C THR A 230 34.54 -28.10 23.87
N SER A 231 33.80 -27.07 23.46
CA SER A 231 32.62 -27.24 22.60
C SER A 231 32.23 -25.90 21.99
N GLY A 232 32.44 -25.77 20.67
CA GLY A 232 31.70 -24.79 19.87
C GLY A 232 30.27 -25.27 19.67
N LEU A 233 29.34 -24.31 19.64
CA LEU A 233 27.94 -24.45 19.21
C LEU A 233 27.65 -23.16 18.44
N ASP A 234 27.89 -23.11 17.13
CA ASP A 234 27.15 -23.75 16.02
C ASP A 234 25.86 -22.98 15.67
N GLY A 235 26.06 -21.92 14.88
CA GLY A 235 25.02 -21.23 14.11
C GLY A 235 25.07 -21.59 12.61
N ASN A 236 25.83 -22.62 12.23
CA ASN A 236 26.03 -23.01 10.83
C ASN A 236 25.25 -24.28 10.42
N GLU A 237 24.63 -24.99 11.37
CA GLU A 237 23.86 -26.21 11.07
C GLU A 237 22.59 -25.95 10.24
N PHE A 238 21.99 -24.76 10.33
CA PHE A 238 20.73 -24.44 9.65
C PHE A 238 20.91 -24.07 8.17
N LEU A 239 22.04 -23.46 7.79
CA LEU A 239 22.31 -23.09 6.40
C LEU A 239 22.87 -24.27 5.59
N ASN A 240 23.58 -25.20 6.22
CA ASN A 240 24.19 -26.33 5.52
C ASN A 240 23.17 -27.42 5.14
N LYS A 241 22.11 -27.63 5.95
CA LYS A 241 21.06 -28.62 5.67
C LYS A 241 20.19 -28.27 4.46
N ASN A 242 19.92 -26.97 4.24
CA ASN A 242 19.15 -26.53 3.07
C ASN A 242 19.99 -26.58 1.80
N PHE A 243 21.28 -26.22 1.85
CA PHE A 243 22.17 -26.31 0.68
C PHE A 243 22.43 -27.75 0.23
N ALA A 244 22.56 -28.69 1.18
CA ALA A 244 22.72 -30.11 0.88
C ALA A 244 21.46 -30.71 0.22
N LYS A 245 20.26 -30.30 0.66
CA LYS A 245 18.98 -30.78 0.11
C LYS A 245 18.71 -30.21 -1.29
N THR A 246 19.10 -28.97 -1.57
CA THR A 246 18.99 -28.39 -2.92
C THR A 246 20.02 -28.97 -3.89
N SER A 247 21.24 -29.29 -3.41
CA SER A 247 22.26 -29.98 -4.23
C SER A 247 21.87 -31.42 -4.56
N SER A 248 21.23 -32.14 -3.64
CA SER A 248 20.77 -33.51 -3.92
C SER A 248 19.66 -33.54 -4.97
N THR A 249 18.71 -32.61 -4.91
CA THR A 249 17.65 -32.50 -5.92
C THR A 249 18.19 -32.07 -7.29
N LEU A 250 19.21 -31.20 -7.32
CA LEU A 250 19.84 -30.77 -8.58
C LEU A 250 20.63 -31.92 -9.25
N ASN A 251 21.28 -32.77 -8.45
CA ASN A 251 21.96 -33.98 -8.94
C ASN A 251 20.96 -35.03 -9.44
N GLU A 252 19.83 -35.23 -8.75
CA GLU A 252 18.76 -36.12 -9.23
C GLU A 252 18.19 -35.66 -10.58
N PHE A 253 17.94 -34.35 -10.75
CA PHE A 253 17.50 -33.80 -12.03
C PHE A 253 18.54 -33.93 -13.15
N SER A 254 19.83 -33.74 -12.81
CA SER A 254 20.92 -33.89 -13.78
C SER A 254 21.06 -35.35 -14.24
N GLN A 255 20.91 -36.31 -13.33
CA GLN A 255 20.92 -37.74 -13.66
C GLN A 255 19.72 -38.13 -14.52
N GLN A 256 18.53 -37.61 -14.23
CA GLN A 256 17.34 -37.86 -15.08
C GLN A 256 17.52 -37.31 -16.49
N LEU A 257 18.14 -36.14 -16.65
CA LEU A 257 18.46 -35.55 -17.95
C LEU A 257 19.47 -36.40 -18.74
N GLU A 258 20.46 -36.96 -18.06
CA GLU A 258 21.47 -37.81 -18.69
C GLU A 258 20.88 -39.15 -19.16
N ILE A 259 19.99 -39.75 -18.34
CA ILE A 259 19.22 -40.93 -18.72
C ILE A 259 18.36 -40.64 -19.96
N LEU A 260 17.62 -39.53 -19.95
CA LEU A 260 16.74 -39.15 -21.07
C LEU A 260 17.52 -38.91 -22.36
N LYS A 261 18.71 -38.31 -22.25
CA LYS A 261 19.62 -38.10 -23.39
C LYS A 261 20.11 -39.44 -23.97
N SER A 262 20.49 -40.38 -23.11
CA SER A 262 20.92 -41.71 -23.54
C SER A 262 19.79 -42.51 -24.20
N GLU A 263 18.54 -42.38 -23.72
CA GLU A 263 17.38 -43.00 -24.34
C GLU A 263 17.08 -42.43 -25.73
N LEU A 264 17.26 -41.11 -25.90
CA LEU A 264 17.06 -40.45 -27.19
C LEU A 264 18.11 -40.91 -28.22
N GLU A 265 19.38 -41.02 -27.82
CA GLU A 265 20.45 -41.54 -28.68
C GLU A 265 20.22 -43.01 -29.06
N ASN A 266 19.75 -43.84 -28.12
CA ASN A 266 19.41 -45.24 -28.38
C ASN A 266 18.22 -45.37 -29.36
N LYS A 267 17.21 -44.51 -29.24
CA LYS A 267 16.07 -44.48 -30.18
C LYS A 267 16.50 -44.02 -31.58
N ASP A 268 17.39 -43.03 -31.69
CA ASP A 268 17.91 -42.58 -32.98
C ASP A 268 18.74 -43.67 -33.69
N LEU A 269 19.53 -44.44 -32.93
CA LEU A 269 20.24 -45.61 -33.44
C LEU A 269 19.29 -46.74 -33.88
N ALA A 270 18.21 -46.97 -33.14
CA ALA A 270 17.19 -47.96 -33.52
C ALA A 270 16.50 -47.56 -34.84
N VAL A 271 16.15 -46.28 -35.00
CA VAL A 271 15.58 -45.75 -36.25
C VAL A 271 16.55 -45.93 -37.41
N LYS A 272 17.83 -45.59 -37.25
CA LYS A 272 18.85 -45.79 -38.31
C LYS A 272 19.00 -47.26 -38.70
N ARG A 273 18.97 -48.19 -37.74
CA ARG A 273 19.01 -49.64 -38.03
C ARG A 273 17.78 -50.10 -38.78
N MET A 274 16.58 -49.69 -38.37
CA MET A 274 15.34 -50.05 -39.06
C MET A 274 15.30 -49.48 -40.47
N SER A 275 15.75 -48.23 -40.67
CA SER A 275 15.87 -47.65 -42.02
C SER A 275 16.85 -48.42 -42.90
N SER A 276 18.00 -48.87 -42.38
CA SER A 276 18.94 -49.72 -43.12
C SER A 276 18.32 -51.06 -43.50
N GLN A 277 17.63 -51.71 -42.57
CA GLN A 277 16.97 -53.00 -42.82
C GLN A 277 15.86 -52.89 -43.88
N ILE A 278 15.11 -51.78 -43.89
CA ILE A 278 14.09 -51.53 -44.93
C ILE A 278 14.76 -51.35 -46.31
N VAL A 279 15.89 -50.64 -46.38
CA VAL A 279 16.64 -50.46 -47.63
C VAL A 279 17.18 -51.81 -48.13
N ASP A 280 17.77 -52.61 -47.25
CA ASP A 280 18.31 -53.94 -47.59
C ASP A 280 17.22 -54.92 -48.03
N MET A 281 16.07 -54.94 -47.33
CA MET A 281 14.89 -55.72 -47.76
C MET A 281 14.36 -55.25 -49.11
N SER A 282 14.36 -53.93 -49.38
CA SER A 282 13.90 -53.40 -50.67
C SER A 282 14.86 -53.79 -51.81
N LEU A 283 16.16 -53.83 -51.53
CA LEU A 283 17.18 -54.29 -52.47
C LEU A 283 17.06 -55.79 -52.75
N GLN A 284 16.87 -56.61 -51.71
CA GLN A 284 16.66 -58.05 -51.86
C GLN A 284 15.38 -58.37 -52.63
N LEU A 285 14.29 -57.65 -52.39
CA LEU A 285 13.04 -57.81 -53.16
C LEU A 285 13.22 -57.43 -54.63
N ALA A 286 14.02 -56.41 -54.93
CA ALA A 286 14.35 -56.03 -56.29
C ALA A 286 15.24 -57.09 -56.98
N GLU A 287 16.20 -57.68 -56.27
CA GLU A 287 17.05 -58.76 -56.78
C GLU A 287 16.26 -60.06 -57.01
N ASP A 288 15.34 -60.43 -56.11
CA ASP A 288 14.48 -61.61 -56.24
C ASP A 288 13.47 -61.47 -57.39
N GLN A 289 12.94 -60.27 -57.64
CA GLN A 289 12.12 -60.01 -58.84
C GLN A 289 12.93 -60.12 -60.14
N ASN A 290 14.20 -59.68 -60.12
CA ASN A 290 15.06 -59.75 -61.30
C ASN A 290 15.51 -61.19 -61.61
N ASN A 291 15.61 -62.05 -60.59
CA ASN A 291 15.95 -63.46 -60.77
C ASN A 291 14.73 -64.31 -61.20
N LYS A 292 13.52 -64.01 -60.72
CA LYS A 292 12.28 -64.71 -61.14
C LYS A 292 11.81 -64.40 -62.57
N SER A 293 12.23 -63.28 -63.16
CA SER A 293 11.84 -62.91 -64.53
C SER A 293 12.57 -63.69 -65.64
N LYS A 294 13.55 -64.55 -65.30
CA LYS A 294 14.32 -65.35 -66.27
C LYS A 294 13.88 -66.81 -66.42
N GLU A 295 13.06 -67.34 -65.51
CA GLU A 295 12.68 -68.77 -65.50
C GLU A 295 11.18 -68.95 -65.21
N GLU A 296 10.28 -68.63 -66.15
CA GLU A 296 8.99 -69.31 -66.36
C GLU A 296 8.15 -68.62 -67.45
N THR A 297 8.30 -69.09 -68.69
CA THR A 297 7.45 -68.69 -69.82
C THR A 297 6.25 -69.63 -69.96
N THR A 298 5.25 -69.53 -69.08
CA THR A 298 3.88 -70.07 -69.34
C THR A 298 2.76 -69.40 -68.48
N SER A 299 2.82 -68.10 -68.18
CA SER A 299 1.64 -67.34 -67.66
C SER A 299 1.65 -65.86 -68.06
N THR A 300 1.76 -65.60 -69.36
CA THR A 300 1.85 -64.25 -69.92
C THR A 300 0.65 -63.31 -69.65
N PRO A 301 -0.61 -63.77 -69.46
CA PRO A 301 -1.71 -62.86 -69.14
C PRO A 301 -1.70 -62.37 -67.68
N ASP A 302 -1.40 -63.27 -66.73
CA ASP A 302 -1.40 -62.94 -65.28
C ASP A 302 -0.22 -62.04 -64.90
N LEU A 303 0.98 -62.32 -65.43
CA LEU A 303 2.14 -61.46 -65.20
C LEU A 303 1.96 -60.07 -65.80
N HIS A 304 1.28 -59.95 -66.94
CA HIS A 304 1.02 -58.65 -67.53
C HIS A 304 0.01 -57.85 -66.69
N PHE A 305 -0.99 -58.51 -66.12
CA PHE A 305 -1.93 -57.89 -65.18
C PHE A 305 -1.23 -57.43 -63.90
N GLU A 306 -0.34 -58.27 -63.34
CA GLU A 306 0.42 -57.96 -62.14
C GLU A 306 1.44 -56.83 -62.35
N ILE A 307 2.11 -56.78 -63.51
CA ILE A 307 2.99 -55.65 -63.89
C ILE A 307 2.19 -54.36 -64.06
N THR A 308 0.97 -54.45 -64.60
CA THR A 308 0.11 -53.27 -64.78
C THR A 308 -0.42 -52.76 -63.44
N ASP A 309 -0.80 -53.66 -62.52
CA ASP A 309 -1.15 -53.32 -61.14
C ASP A 309 0.03 -52.68 -60.40
N LEU A 310 1.22 -53.29 -60.49
CA LEU A 310 2.45 -52.75 -59.88
C LEU A 310 2.81 -51.37 -60.42
N ASN A 311 2.71 -51.14 -61.72
CA ASN A 311 2.92 -49.81 -62.31
C ASN A 311 1.89 -48.80 -61.81
N SER A 312 0.61 -49.18 -61.71
CA SER A 312 -0.43 -48.29 -61.19
C SER A 312 -0.20 -47.93 -59.72
N ARG A 313 0.27 -48.89 -58.91
CA ARG A 313 0.62 -48.66 -57.50
C ARG A 313 1.87 -47.80 -57.36
N LEU A 314 2.84 -47.93 -58.28
CA LEU A 314 4.04 -47.11 -58.31
C LEU A 314 3.74 -45.67 -58.71
N GLU A 315 2.92 -45.44 -59.74
CA GLU A 315 2.43 -44.11 -60.11
C GLU A 315 1.64 -43.46 -58.97
N LEU A 316 0.75 -44.21 -58.31
CA LEU A 316 0.02 -43.74 -57.15
C LEU A 316 0.98 -43.38 -55.99
N GLY A 317 1.99 -44.23 -55.74
CA GLY A 317 3.02 -43.98 -54.74
C GLY A 317 3.83 -42.72 -55.01
N GLN A 318 4.22 -42.47 -56.27
CA GLN A 318 4.90 -41.24 -56.69
C GLN A 318 4.02 -40.00 -56.50
N LYS A 319 2.74 -40.10 -56.83
CA LYS A 319 1.77 -39.01 -56.64
C LYS A 319 1.58 -38.67 -55.16
N ILE A 320 1.46 -39.68 -54.30
CA ILE A 320 1.40 -39.50 -52.84
C ILE A 320 2.70 -38.86 -52.33
N LEU A 321 3.86 -39.30 -52.81
CA LEU A 321 5.16 -38.72 -52.43
C LEU A 321 5.29 -37.24 -52.82
N GLN A 322 4.84 -36.87 -54.02
CA GLN A 322 4.78 -35.47 -54.44
C GLN A 322 3.86 -34.64 -53.54
N GLU A 323 2.65 -35.14 -53.28
CA GLU A 323 1.67 -34.44 -52.42
C GLU A 323 2.20 -34.27 -50.98
N LYS A 324 2.85 -35.30 -50.42
CA LYS A 324 3.50 -35.20 -49.12
C LYS A 324 4.69 -34.25 -49.10
N ASN A 325 5.48 -34.20 -50.17
CA ASN A 325 6.57 -33.22 -50.30
C ASN A 325 6.05 -31.78 -50.38
N GLU A 326 4.94 -31.55 -51.07
CA GLU A 326 4.27 -30.24 -51.08
C GLU A 326 3.76 -29.87 -49.69
N GLN A 327 3.12 -30.80 -48.98
CA GLN A 327 2.69 -30.60 -47.58
C GLN A 327 3.87 -30.27 -46.66
N ILE A 328 5.00 -30.99 -46.79
CA ILE A 328 6.23 -30.71 -46.02
C ILE A 328 6.76 -29.30 -46.32
N ASN A 329 6.74 -28.88 -47.58
CA ASN A 329 7.21 -27.55 -47.97
C ASN A 329 6.29 -26.43 -47.46
N ILE A 330 4.98 -26.66 -47.43
CA ILE A 330 4.00 -25.74 -46.81
C ILE A 330 4.29 -25.63 -45.31
N LEU A 331 4.38 -26.75 -44.61
CA LEU A 331 4.65 -26.78 -43.16
C LEU A 331 5.98 -26.12 -42.81
N ARG A 332 7.03 -26.32 -43.61
CA ARG A 332 8.32 -25.63 -43.43
C ARG A 332 8.17 -24.12 -43.55
N ARG A 333 7.40 -23.64 -44.53
CA ARG A 333 7.15 -22.20 -44.71
C ARG A 333 6.37 -21.63 -43.51
N ASP A 334 5.39 -22.37 -43.00
CA ASP A 334 4.59 -21.94 -41.84
C ASP A 334 5.42 -21.91 -40.55
N ILE A 335 6.28 -22.91 -40.34
CA ILE A 335 7.23 -22.92 -39.21
C ILE A 335 8.16 -21.69 -39.25
N THR A 336 8.66 -21.32 -40.43
CA THR A 336 9.51 -20.12 -40.56
C THR A 336 8.75 -18.85 -40.21
N LYS A 337 7.51 -18.70 -40.68
CA LYS A 337 6.66 -17.54 -40.32
C LYS A 337 6.36 -17.48 -38.82
N ILE A 338 6.07 -18.62 -38.19
CA ILE A 338 5.82 -18.68 -36.75
C ILE A 338 7.08 -18.28 -35.98
N LYS A 339 8.28 -18.70 -36.42
CA LYS A 339 9.54 -18.27 -35.82
C LYS A 339 9.76 -16.76 -35.95
N GLU A 340 9.51 -16.19 -37.12
CA GLU A 340 9.61 -14.74 -37.33
C GLU A 340 8.65 -13.96 -36.39
N ILE A 341 7.39 -14.40 -36.29
CA ILE A 341 6.40 -13.81 -35.37
C ILE A 341 6.89 -13.91 -33.92
N ALA A 342 7.36 -15.09 -33.49
CA ALA A 342 7.85 -15.30 -32.14
C ALA A 342 9.05 -14.38 -31.81
N THR A 343 9.99 -14.20 -32.74
CA THR A 343 11.12 -13.27 -32.54
C THR A 343 10.67 -11.81 -32.48
N LEU A 344 9.65 -11.44 -33.24
CA LEU A 344 9.10 -10.09 -33.25
C LEU A 344 8.34 -9.78 -31.95
N ASP A 345 7.59 -10.76 -31.43
CA ASP A 345 6.89 -10.66 -30.16
C ASP A 345 7.86 -10.65 -28.96
N GLU A 346 8.94 -11.46 -29.01
CA GLU A 346 10.02 -11.42 -28.02
C GLU A 346 10.68 -10.04 -27.97
N ASN A 347 10.98 -9.44 -29.13
CA ASN A 347 11.55 -8.10 -29.20
C ASN A 347 10.60 -7.03 -28.64
N LYS A 348 9.30 -7.08 -28.99
CA LYS A 348 8.29 -6.17 -28.42
C LYS A 348 8.16 -6.33 -26.91
N TYR A 349 8.21 -7.55 -26.41
CA TYR A 349 8.18 -7.83 -24.98
C TYR A 349 9.40 -7.23 -24.27
N ASN A 350 10.60 -7.44 -24.82
CA ASN A 350 11.84 -6.89 -24.28
C ASN A 350 11.86 -5.36 -24.28
N GLU A 351 11.33 -4.72 -25.33
CA GLU A 351 11.18 -3.26 -25.39
C GLU A 351 10.20 -2.76 -24.31
N SER A 352 9.04 -3.41 -24.16
CA SER A 352 8.07 -3.10 -23.11
C SER A 352 8.66 -3.26 -21.71
N LEU A 353 9.43 -4.33 -21.48
CA LEU A 353 10.12 -4.59 -20.22
C LEU A 353 11.15 -3.50 -19.89
N THR A 354 11.89 -3.04 -20.91
CA THR A 354 12.88 -1.96 -20.75
C THR A 354 12.21 -0.64 -20.37
N ILE A 355 11.09 -0.31 -21.01
CA ILE A 355 10.29 0.89 -20.67
C ILE A 355 9.74 0.80 -19.25
N LYS A 356 9.18 -0.35 -18.85
CA LYS A 356 8.66 -0.57 -17.50
C LYS A 356 9.76 -0.46 -16.45
N ASN A 357 10.93 -1.05 -16.70
CA ASN A 357 12.08 -0.96 -15.80
C ASN A 357 12.56 0.49 -15.65
N LYS A 358 12.62 1.27 -16.74
CA LYS A 358 12.96 2.69 -16.67
C LYS A 358 11.97 3.47 -15.81
N LYS A 359 10.66 3.24 -16.01
CA LYS A 359 9.60 3.88 -15.21
C LYS A 359 9.68 3.49 -13.73
N LEU A 360 9.99 2.24 -13.43
CA LEU A 360 10.18 1.76 -12.06
C LEU A 360 11.37 2.46 -11.38
N VAL A 361 12.49 2.63 -12.09
CA VAL A 361 13.65 3.37 -11.60
C VAL A 361 13.29 4.83 -11.33
N GLU A 362 12.58 5.50 -12.26
CA GLU A 362 12.12 6.88 -12.08
C GLU A 362 11.20 7.02 -10.85
N GLN A 363 10.22 6.13 -10.69
CA GLN A 363 9.31 6.12 -9.54
C GLN A 363 10.05 5.86 -8.22
N SER A 364 11.03 4.96 -8.22
CA SER A 364 11.87 4.71 -7.04
C SER A 364 12.71 5.93 -6.66
N GLY A 365 13.19 6.69 -7.66
CA GLY A 365 13.90 7.95 -7.45
C GLY A 365 13.01 9.02 -6.84
N ILE A 366 11.78 9.17 -7.35
CA ILE A 366 10.78 10.09 -6.80
C ILE A 366 10.45 9.73 -5.34
N LEU A 367 10.19 8.45 -5.06
CA LEU A 367 9.91 7.97 -3.70
C LEU A 367 11.05 8.27 -2.72
N ARG A 368 12.31 8.13 -3.16
CA ARG A 368 13.48 8.47 -2.34
C ARG A 368 13.49 9.95 -1.98
N ILE A 369 13.24 10.84 -2.95
CA ILE A 369 13.19 12.30 -2.73
C ILE A 369 12.10 12.65 -1.72
N TYR A 370 10.89 12.09 -1.87
CA TYR A 370 9.80 12.34 -0.92
C TYR A 370 10.12 11.85 0.49
N LYS A 371 10.79 10.69 0.61
CA LYS A 371 11.21 10.15 1.91
C LYS A 371 12.25 11.04 2.59
N GLU A 372 13.21 11.57 1.83
CA GLU A 372 14.22 12.51 2.34
C GLU A 372 13.55 13.82 2.80
N GLN A 373 12.69 14.42 1.96
CA GLN A 373 11.93 15.63 2.32
C GLN A 373 11.10 15.44 3.58
N TYR A 374 10.38 14.32 3.69
CA TYR A 374 9.60 14.01 4.90
C TYR A 374 10.48 13.95 6.16
N TRP A 375 11.67 13.36 6.05
CA TRP A 375 12.60 13.25 7.17
C TRP A 375 13.18 14.61 7.59
N ASP A 376 13.47 15.47 6.64
CA ASP A 376 13.94 16.82 6.91
C ASP A 376 12.85 17.67 7.58
N THR A 377 11.61 17.63 7.07
CA THR A 377 10.46 18.28 7.72
C THR A 377 10.19 17.72 9.12
N TYR A 378 10.35 16.41 9.32
CA TYR A 378 10.22 15.80 10.65
C TYR A 378 11.26 16.33 11.63
N LYS A 379 12.53 16.47 11.22
CA LYS A 379 13.60 17.05 12.05
C LYS A 379 13.32 18.51 12.37
N GLU A 380 12.89 19.29 11.39
CA GLU A 380 12.53 20.70 11.56
C GLU A 380 11.38 20.84 12.58
N ASN A 381 10.31 20.06 12.42
CA ASN A 381 9.20 20.05 13.36
C ASN A 381 9.61 19.64 14.77
N LYS A 382 10.50 18.65 14.91
CA LYS A 382 11.03 18.26 16.22
C LYS A 382 11.81 19.41 16.88
N SER A 383 12.59 20.16 16.09
CA SER A 383 13.28 21.36 16.57
C SER A 383 12.30 22.47 16.96
N ASN A 384 11.27 22.72 16.14
CA ASN A 384 10.24 23.71 16.42
C ASN A 384 9.45 23.38 17.69
N ILE A 385 9.12 22.11 17.93
CA ILE A 385 8.46 21.66 19.16
C ILE A 385 9.35 21.92 20.40
N ALA A 386 10.67 21.71 20.29
CA ALA A 386 11.58 22.03 21.38
C ALA A 386 11.62 23.55 21.65
N ASN A 387 11.66 24.36 20.59
CA ASN A 387 11.61 25.82 20.71
C ASN A 387 10.29 26.30 21.35
N ILE A 388 9.15 25.74 20.94
CA ILE A 388 7.85 26.06 21.54
C ILE A 388 7.87 25.78 23.05
N LYS A 389 8.36 24.60 23.48
CA LYS A 389 8.47 24.28 24.91
C LYS A 389 9.36 25.27 25.68
N THR A 390 10.44 25.74 25.07
CA THR A 390 11.29 26.76 25.70
C THR A 390 10.58 28.11 25.82
N LEU A 391 9.78 28.49 24.82
CA LEU A 391 8.99 29.72 24.86
C LEU A 391 7.85 29.63 25.89
N GLU A 392 7.18 28.48 26.00
CA GLU A 392 6.17 28.22 27.03
C GLU A 392 6.76 28.36 28.44
N ALA A 393 7.94 27.77 28.68
CA ALA A 393 8.63 27.93 29.97
C ALA A 393 9.02 29.38 30.26
N GLN A 394 9.42 30.15 29.25
CA GLN A 394 9.72 31.59 29.39
C GLN A 394 8.45 32.41 29.70
N ILE A 395 7.33 32.09 29.06
CA ILE A 395 6.04 32.74 29.32
C ILE A 395 5.58 32.44 30.76
N ASP A 396 5.65 31.18 31.20
CA ASP A 396 5.29 30.79 32.57
C ASP A 396 6.13 31.53 33.60
N PHE A 397 7.44 31.66 33.35
CA PHE A 397 8.33 32.44 34.21
C PHE A 397 7.94 33.92 34.22
N ALA A 398 7.70 34.52 33.06
CA ALA A 398 7.28 35.92 32.96
C ALA A 398 5.95 36.18 33.67
N GLN A 399 4.97 35.26 33.56
CA GLN A 399 3.69 35.35 34.27
C GLN A 399 3.87 35.30 35.79
N LYS A 400 4.70 34.39 36.30
CA LYS A 400 5.04 34.34 37.74
C LYS A 400 5.67 35.65 38.21
N MET A 401 6.58 36.22 37.42
CA MET A 401 7.21 37.51 37.72
C MET A 401 6.21 38.67 37.71
N ILE A 402 5.25 38.69 36.77
CA ILE A 402 4.19 39.70 36.74
C ILE A 402 3.29 39.57 37.97
N PHE A 403 2.90 38.35 38.34
CA PHE A 403 2.07 38.11 39.53
C PHE A 403 2.76 38.59 40.81
N GLU A 404 4.05 38.32 40.97
CA GLU A 404 4.83 38.83 42.09
C GLU A 404 4.89 40.36 42.11
N LYS A 405 5.05 41.00 40.94
CA LYS A 405 4.98 42.48 40.84
C LYS A 405 3.62 43.03 41.24
N GLU A 406 2.53 42.41 40.80
CA GLU A 406 1.18 42.83 41.18
C GLU A 406 0.96 42.70 42.69
N ARG A 407 1.45 41.61 43.30
CA ARG A 407 1.42 41.43 44.75
C ARG A 407 2.14 42.55 45.49
N ILE A 408 3.37 42.87 45.08
CA ILE A 408 4.18 43.94 45.69
C ILE A 408 3.50 45.30 45.51
N ILE A 409 3.02 45.62 44.30
CA ILE A 409 2.31 46.88 44.01
C ILE A 409 1.05 47.01 44.87
N ASN A 410 0.29 45.93 45.04
CA ASN A 410 -0.92 45.94 45.86
C ASN A 410 -0.59 46.16 47.35
N ASN A 411 0.47 45.53 47.87
CA ASN A 411 0.96 45.78 49.22
C ASN A 411 1.39 47.25 49.39
N PHE A 412 2.14 47.80 48.41
CA PHE A 412 2.54 49.20 48.42
C PHE A 412 1.34 50.15 48.41
N LYS A 413 0.32 49.89 47.59
CA LYS A 413 -0.93 50.66 47.57
C LYS A 413 -1.64 50.65 48.92
N GLN A 414 -1.77 49.48 49.55
CA GLN A 414 -2.38 49.36 50.88
C GLN A 414 -1.61 50.15 51.93
N ASN A 415 -0.28 50.09 51.89
CA ASN A 415 0.58 50.85 52.77
C ASN A 415 0.43 52.37 52.56
N MET A 416 0.35 52.84 51.31
CA MET A 416 0.13 54.25 51.00
C MET A 416 -1.22 54.76 51.50
N VAL A 417 -2.28 53.96 51.40
CA VAL A 417 -3.59 54.29 51.99
C VAL A 417 -3.49 54.37 53.52
N SER A 418 -2.75 53.46 54.16
CA SER A 418 -2.50 53.53 55.60
C SER A 418 -1.77 54.82 55.99
N PHE A 419 -0.74 55.21 55.24
CA PHE A 419 -0.01 56.45 55.45
C PHE A 419 -0.87 57.69 55.27
N GLU A 420 -1.70 57.74 54.23
CA GLU A 420 -2.61 58.86 53.99
C GLU A 420 -3.58 59.04 55.16
N ASN A 421 -4.13 57.95 55.69
CA ASN A 421 -4.99 57.97 56.87
C ASN A 421 -4.26 58.48 58.12
N GLN A 422 -3.03 58.01 58.35
CA GLN A 422 -2.22 58.48 59.49
C GLN A 422 -1.86 59.97 59.37
N LEU A 423 -1.57 60.45 58.16
CA LEU A 423 -1.31 61.87 57.89
C LEU A 423 -2.57 62.72 58.09
N PHE A 424 -3.72 62.23 57.66
CA PHE A 424 -5.00 62.89 57.90
C PHE A 424 -5.30 63.00 59.41
N GLU A 425 -5.05 61.94 60.17
CA GLU A 425 -5.20 61.93 61.63
C GLU A 425 -4.25 62.94 62.30
N ALA A 426 -2.97 62.94 61.92
CA ALA A 426 -1.97 63.89 62.42
C ALA A 426 -2.36 65.34 62.11
N LYS A 427 -2.81 65.61 60.88
CA LYS A 427 -3.32 66.94 60.47
C LYS A 427 -4.54 67.36 61.30
N SER A 428 -5.46 66.43 61.57
CA SER A 428 -6.65 66.69 62.38
C SER A 428 -6.28 67.01 63.83
N LYS A 429 -5.34 66.26 64.42
CA LYS A 429 -4.77 66.56 65.75
C LYS A 429 -4.09 67.92 65.79
N LEU A 430 -3.31 68.27 64.76
CA LEU A 430 -2.66 69.57 64.64
C LEU A 430 -3.68 70.72 64.58
N LEU A 431 -4.75 70.58 63.79
CA LEU A 431 -5.82 71.57 63.69
C LEU A 431 -6.54 71.77 65.03
N ASN A 432 -6.93 70.67 65.70
CA ASN A 432 -7.53 70.73 67.03
C ASN A 432 -6.61 71.42 68.04
N MET A 433 -5.31 71.18 67.94
CA MET A 433 -4.33 71.80 68.83
C MET A 433 -4.09 73.28 68.54
N SER A 434 -4.11 73.67 67.26
CA SER A 434 -4.07 75.09 66.88
C SER A 434 -5.31 75.84 67.40
N ALA A 435 -6.49 75.22 67.38
CA ALA A 435 -7.71 75.79 67.95
C ALA A 435 -7.60 75.97 69.48
N LEU A 436 -7.04 74.98 70.18
CA LEU A 436 -6.77 75.05 71.63
C LEU A 436 -5.74 76.13 72.01
N TYR A 437 -4.81 76.47 71.11
CA TYR A 437 -3.82 77.53 71.34
C TYR A 437 -4.43 78.94 71.25
N TYR A 438 -5.48 79.14 70.45
CA TYR A 438 -6.21 80.41 70.37
C TYR A 438 -7.13 80.68 71.59
N GLU A 439 -7.42 79.66 72.42
CA GLU A 439 -8.19 79.79 73.67
C GLU A 439 -7.29 79.87 74.93
N LYS A 440 -6.82 81.09 75.26
CA LYS A 440 -6.24 81.57 76.55
C LYS A 440 -5.10 80.75 77.22
N SER A 441 -3.87 81.21 76.99
CA SER A 441 -2.85 81.72 77.96
C SER A 441 -2.38 80.97 79.23
N ASP A 442 -2.49 79.64 79.37
CA ASP A 442 -1.67 78.94 80.41
C ASP A 442 -1.31 77.47 80.10
N LYS A 443 -1.28 77.11 78.80
CA LYS A 443 -1.11 75.71 78.35
C LYS A 443 0.19 75.43 77.57
N ASP A 444 1.21 76.26 77.71
CA ASP A 444 2.44 76.15 76.91
C ASP A 444 3.17 74.80 77.07
N LYS A 445 3.22 74.23 78.29
CA LYS A 445 3.80 72.89 78.52
C LYS A 445 2.98 71.75 77.91
N LEU A 446 1.65 71.87 77.92
CA LEU A 446 0.75 70.85 77.36
C LEU A 446 0.80 70.87 75.83
N PHE A 447 0.92 72.08 75.25
CA PHE A 447 1.16 72.29 73.83
C PHE A 447 2.53 71.75 73.38
N LEU A 448 3.59 72.01 74.13
CA LEU A 448 4.94 71.48 73.87
C LEU A 448 4.96 69.94 73.87
N ASN A 449 4.33 69.30 74.86
CA ASN A 449 4.28 67.84 74.93
C ASN A 449 3.48 67.21 73.77
N HIS A 450 2.36 67.81 73.40
CA HIS A 450 1.59 67.31 72.26
C HIS A 450 2.28 67.62 70.92
N MET A 451 3.01 68.74 70.79
CA MET A 451 3.82 69.04 69.60
C MET A 451 4.96 68.04 69.47
N ALA A 452 5.63 67.69 70.58
CA ALA A 452 6.64 66.64 70.59
C ALA A 452 6.05 65.27 70.20
N GLY A 453 4.82 64.95 70.65
CA GLY A 453 4.12 63.73 70.24
C GLY A 453 3.77 63.70 68.75
N LEU A 454 3.31 64.81 68.18
CA LEU A 454 3.06 64.96 66.74
C LEU A 454 4.35 64.90 65.91
N GLN A 455 5.43 65.51 66.41
CA GLN A 455 6.76 65.45 65.79
C GLN A 455 7.26 64.01 65.74
N ALA A 456 7.16 63.27 66.85
CA ALA A 456 7.54 61.85 66.90
C ALA A 456 6.70 60.98 65.95
N GLN A 457 5.40 61.27 65.79
CA GLN A 457 4.55 60.60 64.81
C GLN A 457 4.97 60.92 63.37
N LEU A 458 5.31 62.18 63.08
CA LEU A 458 5.82 62.61 61.77
C LEU A 458 7.18 61.98 61.44
N ASP A 459 8.08 61.87 62.42
CA ASP A 459 9.38 61.25 62.25
C ASP A 459 9.24 59.72 62.02
N SER A 460 8.37 59.05 62.76
CA SER A 460 8.04 57.63 62.54
C SER A 460 7.42 57.40 61.15
N LEU A 461 6.52 58.28 60.70
CA LEU A 461 5.95 58.26 59.36
C LEU A 461 7.02 58.43 58.27
N ARG A 462 7.96 59.36 58.48
CA ARG A 462 9.05 59.61 57.55
C ARG A 462 10.00 58.42 57.44
N GLU A 463 10.31 57.78 58.55
CA GLU A 463 11.15 56.57 58.58
C GLU A 463 10.49 55.41 57.85
N ALA A 464 9.19 55.20 58.10
CA ALA A 464 8.42 54.16 57.43
C ALA A 464 8.31 54.40 55.91
N LEU A 465 8.16 55.66 55.46
CA LEU A 465 8.17 56.01 54.04
C LEU A 465 9.54 55.76 53.39
N ASN A 466 10.62 56.16 54.05
CA ASN A 466 11.98 55.93 53.55
C ASN A 466 12.31 54.45 53.38
N ASN A 467 11.89 53.61 54.34
CA ASN A 467 12.08 52.16 54.26
C ASN A 467 11.32 51.55 53.06
N GLN A 468 10.13 52.05 52.75
CA GLN A 468 9.37 51.57 51.59
C GLN A 468 9.93 52.05 50.24
N ILE A 469 10.46 53.28 50.18
CA ILE A 469 11.17 53.75 48.98
C ILE A 469 12.41 52.89 48.73
N LEU A 470 13.16 52.55 49.79
CA LEU A 470 14.33 51.67 49.70
C LEU A 470 13.96 50.26 49.23
N GLU A 471 12.86 49.69 49.73
CA GLU A 471 12.36 48.38 49.30
C GLU A 471 11.94 48.39 47.83
N PHE A 472 11.34 49.49 47.36
CA PHE A 472 10.99 49.70 45.95
C PHE A 472 12.23 49.85 45.04
N ASP A 473 13.25 50.59 45.48
CA ASP A 473 14.49 50.80 44.73
C ASP A 473 15.35 49.51 44.66
N ASN A 474 15.37 48.71 45.72
CA ASN A 474 16.02 47.39 45.72
C ASN A 474 15.34 46.42 44.72
N MET A 475 14.02 46.51 44.56
CA MET A 475 13.29 45.75 43.54
C MET A 475 13.66 46.23 42.12
N TYR A 476 13.74 47.55 41.90
CA TYR A 476 14.07 48.12 40.59
C TYR A 476 15.51 47.83 40.15
N SER A 477 16.45 47.78 41.09
CA SER A 477 17.87 47.45 40.81
C SER A 477 18.08 45.97 40.51
N THR A 478 17.37 45.06 41.20
CA THR A 478 17.35 43.63 40.86
C THR A 478 16.89 43.43 39.41
N PHE A 479 15.91 44.23 38.97
CA PHE A 479 15.36 44.22 37.60
C PHE A 479 16.33 44.70 36.51
N ALA A 480 17.24 45.63 36.82
CA ALA A 480 18.21 46.16 35.85
C ALA A 480 19.42 45.22 35.64
N SER A 481 19.68 44.30 36.59
CA SER A 481 20.81 43.38 36.55
C SER A 481 20.53 42.07 35.80
N ASP A 482 19.29 41.61 35.80
CA ASP A 482 18.85 40.45 35.03
C ASP A 482 18.56 40.85 33.58
N LYS A 483 19.62 41.04 32.79
CA LYS A 483 19.52 41.01 31.33
C LYS A 483 18.81 39.72 30.96
N ILE A 484 17.58 39.83 30.48
CA ILE A 484 16.91 38.79 29.70
C ILE A 484 17.88 38.48 28.56
N ILE A 485 18.64 37.39 28.67
CA ILE A 485 19.49 36.90 27.61
C ILE A 485 18.54 36.43 26.53
N THR A 486 18.25 37.31 25.56
CA THR A 486 17.68 36.91 24.29
C THR A 486 18.64 35.88 23.68
N PRO A 487 18.19 34.64 23.46
CA PRO A 487 18.99 33.71 22.68
C PRO A 487 19.11 34.29 21.28
N ASN A 488 20.34 34.39 20.77
CA ASN A 488 20.59 34.69 19.38
C ASN A 488 19.74 33.72 18.53
N LEU A 489 18.72 34.25 17.87
CA LEU A 489 18.04 33.59 16.77
C LEU A 489 19.07 33.42 15.65
N LEU A 490 19.77 32.28 15.67
CA LEU A 490 20.47 31.77 14.51
C LEU A 490 19.39 31.35 13.51
N PHE A 491 18.94 32.32 12.70
CA PHE A 491 18.35 32.03 11.41
C PHE A 491 19.43 31.33 10.57
N ARG A 492 19.17 30.07 10.23
CA ARG A 492 19.79 29.40 9.10
C ARG A 492 18.70 28.78 8.26
#